data_AF-A0A806K1L8-F1
#
_entry.id   AF-A0A806K1L8-F1
#
_cell.length_a   1.000
_cell.length_b   1.000
_cell.length_c   1.000
_cell.angle_alpha   90.00
_cell.angle_beta   90.00
_cell.angle_gamma   90.00
#
_symmetry.space_group_name_H-M   'P 1'
#
loop_
_entity.id
_entity.type
_entity.pdbx_description
1 polymer ?
#
loop_
_entity_poly.entity_id
_entity_poly.type
_entity_poly.pdbx_seq_one_letter_code
_entity_poly.pdbx_strand_id
1 'polypeptide(L)'
;MRKPFKLPVIEALPDVKVPEPRISKLTLFILKFLARPYLSTFFGSAKVTLLDDDVLFDAFKRALAGESRCIIAFRHANGAEPQLLTWFFLYKLKSYAAKKGYVLPDGLTQFLFTAMK
;
A
#
# COMPACT_ATOMS: atom_id res chain seq x y z
N MET A 1 -14.73 -24.13 -22.90
CA MET A 1 -15.71 -23.58 -21.93
C MET A 1 -14.98 -22.62 -20.99
N ARG A 2 -15.36 -21.34 -20.95
CA ARG A 2 -14.78 -20.34 -20.04
C ARG A 2 -15.27 -20.64 -18.62
N LYS A 3 -14.36 -20.75 -17.64
CA LYS A 3 -14.73 -20.88 -16.22
C LYS A 3 -15.61 -19.69 -15.83
N PRO A 4 -16.77 -19.89 -15.17
CA PRO A 4 -17.57 -18.79 -14.69
C PRO A 4 -16.75 -17.97 -13.69
N PHE A 5 -16.81 -16.65 -13.82
CA PHE A 5 -16.27 -15.71 -12.84
C PHE A 5 -16.83 -16.09 -11.46
N LYS A 6 -15.96 -16.15 -10.44
CA LYS A 6 -16.38 -16.42 -9.07
C LYS A 6 -17.51 -15.45 -8.70
N LEU A 7 -18.63 -15.99 -8.21
CA LEU A 7 -19.77 -15.19 -7.75
C LEU A 7 -19.29 -14.14 -6.74
N PRO A 8 -19.81 -12.90 -6.78
CA PRO A 8 -19.47 -11.87 -5.81
C PRO A 8 -19.81 -12.38 -4.41
N VAL A 9 -18.89 -12.19 -3.47
CA VAL A 9 -19.09 -12.56 -2.06
C VAL A 9 -20.19 -11.67 -1.51
N ILE A 10 -21.37 -12.26 -1.30
CA ILE A 10 -22.61 -11.61 -0.83
C ILE A 10 -22.74 -11.59 0.70
N GLU A 11 -21.88 -12.35 1.39
CA GLU A 11 -21.88 -12.47 2.85
C GLU A 11 -20.52 -12.09 3.41
N ALA A 12 -20.50 -11.30 4.47
CA ALA A 12 -19.26 -11.02 5.20
C ALA A 12 -18.74 -12.33 5.79
N LEU A 13 -17.58 -12.78 5.31
CA LEU A 13 -16.90 -13.94 5.88
C LEU A 13 -16.57 -13.65 7.35
N PRO A 14 -16.60 -14.67 8.23
CA PRO A 14 -16.26 -14.50 9.64
C PRO A 14 -14.87 -13.90 9.79
N ASP A 15 -14.69 -13.04 10.80
CA ASP A 15 -13.41 -12.39 11.09
C ASP A 15 -12.29 -13.42 11.16
N VAL A 16 -11.39 -13.37 10.17
CA VAL A 16 -10.19 -14.19 10.16
C VAL A 16 -9.23 -13.60 11.20
N LYS A 17 -9.18 -14.20 12.39
CA LYS A 17 -8.23 -13.84 13.44
C LYS A 17 -6.83 -14.29 13.03
N VAL A 18 -6.14 -13.49 12.23
CA VAL A 18 -4.73 -13.71 11.89
C VAL A 18 -3.88 -13.28 13.09
N PRO A 19 -2.99 -14.13 13.63
CA PRO A 19 -2.10 -13.73 14.70
C PRO A 19 -1.20 -12.58 14.24
N GLU A 20 -0.82 -11.69 15.16
CA GLU A 20 0.04 -10.57 14.82
C GLU A 20 1.34 -11.06 14.15
N PRO A 21 1.68 -10.53 12.96
CA PRO A 21 2.89 -10.93 12.27
C PRO A 21 4.11 -10.50 13.09
N ARG A 22 4.77 -11.46 13.74
CA ARG A 22 6.02 -11.25 14.49
C ARG A 22 7.21 -11.18 13.53
N ILE A 23 7.32 -10.07 12.80
CA ILE A 23 8.45 -9.84 11.88
C ILE A 23 9.49 -8.97 12.58
N SER A 24 10.76 -9.41 12.54
CA SER A 24 11.84 -8.63 13.14
C SER A 24 12.11 -7.33 12.36
N LYS A 25 12.54 -6.27 13.04
CA LYS A 25 12.93 -5.00 12.39
C LYS A 25 14.04 -5.19 11.37
N LEU A 26 14.98 -6.10 11.65
CA LEU A 26 16.09 -6.44 10.75
C LEU A 26 15.57 -7.12 9.47
N THR A 27 14.64 -8.08 9.61
CA THR A 27 14.00 -8.74 8.47
C THR A 27 13.27 -7.72 7.60
N LEU A 28 12.52 -6.79 8.20
CA LEU A 28 11.86 -5.70 7.45
C LEU A 28 12.88 -4.81 6.73
N PHE A 29 14.01 -4.49 7.37
CA PHE A 29 15.06 -3.68 6.75
C PHE A 29 15.67 -4.38 5.53
N ILE A 30 16.03 -5.66 5.66
CA ILE A 30 16.59 -6.47 4.55
C ILE A 30 15.57 -6.57 3.41
N LEU A 31 14.30 -6.86 3.73
CA LEU A 31 13.24 -6.93 2.73
C LEU A 31 13.07 -5.61 1.98
N LYS A 32 13.11 -4.46 2.68
CA LYS A 32 13.06 -3.14 2.04
C LYS A 32 14.25 -2.88 1.13
N PHE A 33 15.43 -3.33 1.55
CA PHE A 33 16.65 -3.18 0.76
C PHE A 33 16.57 -3.99 -0.54
N LEU A 34 16.11 -5.25 -0.47
CA LEU A 34 15.94 -6.13 -1.62
C LEU A 34 14.74 -5.76 -2.51
N ALA A 35 13.66 -5.27 -1.91
CA ALA A 35 12.45 -4.87 -2.63
C ALA A 35 12.71 -3.67 -3.55
N ARG A 36 13.64 -2.78 -3.17
CA ARG A 36 13.94 -1.58 -3.97
C ARG A 36 14.48 -1.90 -5.37
N PRO A 37 15.57 -2.67 -5.56
CA PRO A 37 16.04 -3.04 -6.89
C PRO A 37 15.04 -3.92 -7.62
N TYR A 38 14.40 -4.87 -6.93
CA TYR A 38 13.38 -5.74 -7.53
C TYR A 38 12.24 -4.92 -8.15
N LEU A 39 11.56 -4.11 -7.33
CA LEU A 39 10.42 -3.32 -7.78
C LEU A 39 10.84 -2.20 -8.76
N SER A 40 12.04 -1.66 -8.64
CA SER A 40 12.56 -0.69 -9.61
C SER A 40 12.75 -1.30 -10.99
N THR A 41 13.24 -2.54 -11.09
CA THR A 41 13.44 -3.21 -12.38
C THR A 41 12.11 -3.48 -13.08
N PHE A 42 11.08 -3.90 -12.35
CA PHE A 42 9.79 -4.26 -12.93
C PHE A 42 8.80 -3.08 -13.08
N PHE A 43 8.87 -2.08 -12.19
CA PHE A 43 7.86 -1.01 -12.10
C PHE A 43 8.46 0.41 -12.11
N GLY A 44 9.77 0.57 -12.32
CA GLY A 44 10.45 1.86 -12.28
C GLY A 44 9.93 2.87 -13.32
N SER A 45 9.49 2.38 -14.48
CA SER A 45 8.91 3.17 -15.58
C SER A 45 7.38 3.30 -15.52
N ALA A 46 6.73 2.66 -14.54
CA ALA A 46 5.27 2.68 -14.43
C ALA A 46 4.79 4.10 -14.11
N LYS A 47 3.86 4.62 -14.91
CA LYS A 47 3.17 5.87 -14.64
C LYS A 47 1.93 5.57 -13.80
N VAL A 48 1.98 5.95 -12.53
CA VAL A 48 0.82 5.92 -11.64
C VAL A 48 0.15 7.29 -11.70
N THR A 49 -1.13 7.29 -12.06
CA THR A 49 -2.00 8.47 -11.98
C THR A 49 -2.91 8.25 -10.79
N LEU A 50 -2.83 9.16 -9.82
CA LEU A 50 -3.77 9.17 -8.70
C LEU A 50 -4.98 10.02 -9.09
N LEU A 51 -6.16 9.45 -8.88
CA LEU A 51 -7.41 10.21 -8.88
C LEU A 51 -7.69 10.60 -7.43
N ASP A 52 -8.18 11.82 -7.21
CA ASP A 52 -8.49 12.38 -5.88
C ASP A 52 -7.32 12.27 -4.88
N ASP A 53 -6.13 12.70 -5.32
CA ASP A 53 -4.89 12.57 -4.56
C ASP A 53 -4.90 13.34 -3.23
N ASP A 54 -5.63 14.45 -3.16
CA ASP A 54 -5.84 15.21 -1.92
C ASP A 54 -6.47 14.37 -0.81
N VAL A 55 -7.50 13.57 -1.13
CA VAL A 55 -8.20 12.71 -0.16
C VAL A 55 -7.25 11.63 0.37
N LEU A 56 -6.42 11.06 -0.52
CA LEU A 56 -5.42 10.08 -0.15
C LEU A 56 -4.37 10.69 0.78
N PHE A 57 -3.83 11.86 0.43
CA PHE A 57 -2.79 12.51 1.23
C PHE A 57 -3.30 12.93 2.60
N ASP A 58 -4.52 13.46 2.70
CA ASP A 58 -5.13 13.80 3.99
C ASP A 58 -5.34 12.56 4.87
N ALA A 59 -5.86 11.47 4.30
CA ALA A 59 -6.01 10.20 5.03
C ALA A 59 -4.68 9.69 5.58
N PHE A 60 -3.59 9.77 4.80
CA PHE A 60 -2.26 9.39 5.27
C PHE A 60 -1.72 10.34 6.33
N LYS A 61 -1.94 11.65 6.18
CA LYS A 61 -1.49 12.66 7.14
C LYS A 61 -2.14 12.42 8.51
N ARG A 62 -3.47 12.27 8.55
CA ARG A 62 -4.23 12.00 9.78
C ARG A 62 -3.80 10.70 10.45
N ALA A 63 -3.54 9.68 9.64
CA ALA A 63 -3.14 8.39 10.18
C ALA A 63 -1.69 8.36 10.69
N LEU A 64 -0.78 9.09 10.06
CA LEU A 64 0.59 9.30 10.57
C LEU A 64 0.61 10.17 11.83
N ALA A 65 -0.33 11.10 11.98
CA ALA A 65 -0.53 11.88 13.20
C ALA A 65 -1.17 11.07 14.34
N GLY A 66 -1.62 9.83 14.06
CA GLY A 66 -2.30 8.98 15.05
C GLY A 66 -3.76 9.34 15.29
N GLU A 67 -4.34 10.26 14.51
CA GLU A 67 -5.74 10.71 14.64
C GLU A 67 -6.73 9.69 14.08
N SER A 68 -6.29 8.86 13.13
CA SER A 68 -7.14 7.86 12.47
C SER A 68 -6.37 6.60 12.10
N ARG A 69 -7.11 5.50 11.87
CA ARG A 69 -6.58 4.33 11.18
C ARG A 69 -6.76 4.55 9.68
N CYS A 70 -5.74 4.26 8.88
CA CYS A 70 -5.86 4.26 7.42
C CYS A 70 -5.83 2.81 6.94
N ILE A 71 -6.89 2.40 6.25
CA ILE A 71 -7.02 1.10 5.61
C ILE A 71 -6.90 1.33 4.11
N ILE A 72 -5.99 0.62 3.47
CA ILE A 72 -5.79 0.71 2.02
C ILE A 72 -6.49 -0.49 1.39
N ALA A 73 -7.63 -0.24 0.77
CA ALA A 73 -8.35 -1.24 -0.01
C ALA A 73 -8.09 -1.00 -1.51
N PHE A 74 -7.84 -2.08 -2.24
CA PHE A 74 -7.68 -2.02 -3.69
C PHE A 74 -8.53 -3.11 -4.34
N ARG A 75 -9.12 -2.78 -5.49
CA ARG A 75 -9.87 -3.72 -6.32
C ARG A 75 -9.18 -3.78 -7.67
N HIS A 76 -8.70 -4.97 -8.03
CA HIS A 76 -8.03 -5.18 -9.31
C HIS A 76 -8.85 -6.07 -10.24
N ALA A 77 -8.96 -5.68 -11.51
CA ALA A 77 -9.53 -6.51 -12.56
C ALA A 77 -8.58 -7.62 -13.05
N ASN A 78 -7.26 -7.44 -13.02
CA ASN A 78 -6.29 -8.24 -13.81
C ASN A 78 -5.03 -8.76 -13.06
N GLY A 79 -5.02 -8.77 -11.72
CA GLY A 79 -4.06 -9.55 -10.90
C GLY A 79 -2.63 -9.01 -10.65
N ALA A 80 -2.14 -7.96 -11.32
CA ALA A 80 -0.75 -7.45 -11.19
C ALA A 80 -0.54 -6.21 -10.28
N GLU A 81 -1.61 -5.55 -9.82
CA GLU A 81 -1.57 -4.29 -9.04
C GLU A 81 -0.93 -4.32 -7.63
N PRO A 82 -0.92 -5.41 -6.83
CA PRO A 82 -0.44 -5.31 -5.45
C PRO A 82 1.03 -4.90 -5.35
N GLN A 83 1.87 -5.37 -6.27
CA GLN A 83 3.30 -5.08 -6.30
C GLN A 83 3.56 -3.63 -6.77
N LEU A 84 2.80 -3.15 -7.75
CA LEU A 84 2.85 -1.77 -8.21
C LEU A 84 2.39 -0.79 -7.12
N LEU A 85 1.30 -1.11 -6.42
CA LEU A 85 0.83 -0.34 -5.27
C LEU A 85 1.88 -0.34 -4.17
N THR A 86 2.45 -1.51 -3.85
CA THR A 86 3.54 -1.64 -2.87
C THR A 86 4.74 -0.75 -3.26
N TRP A 87 5.16 -0.77 -4.53
CA TRP A 87 6.22 0.10 -5.04
C TRP A 87 5.87 1.58 -4.90
N PHE A 88 4.65 1.95 -5.30
CA PHE A 88 4.18 3.33 -5.25
C PHE A 88 4.17 3.84 -3.81
N PHE A 89 3.55 3.11 -2.90
CA PHE A 89 3.41 3.50 -1.50
C PHE A 89 4.77 3.53 -0.78
N LEU A 90 5.64 2.53 -0.99
CA LEU A 90 6.93 2.47 -0.30
C LEU A 90 7.94 3.51 -0.79
N TYR A 91 7.94 3.84 -2.09
CA TYR A 91 9.05 4.59 -2.69
C TYR A 91 8.65 5.84 -3.47
N LYS A 92 7.39 6.00 -3.88
CA LYS A 92 6.95 7.13 -4.74
C LYS A 92 5.99 8.09 -4.04
N LEU A 93 5.14 7.62 -3.13
CA LEU A 93 4.07 8.42 -2.51
C LEU A 93 4.60 9.71 -1.89
N LYS A 94 5.70 9.66 -1.13
CA LYS A 94 6.31 10.85 -0.51
C LYS A 94 6.74 11.89 -1.55
N SER A 95 7.38 11.45 -2.64
CA SER A 95 7.80 12.35 -3.71
C SER A 95 6.59 12.94 -4.45
N TYR A 96 5.53 12.16 -4.63
CA TYR A 96 4.30 12.59 -5.27
C TYR A 96 3.56 13.65 -4.43
N ALA A 97 3.42 13.40 -3.13
CA ALA A 97 2.84 14.33 -2.17
C ALA A 97 3.63 15.66 -2.12
N ALA A 98 4.96 15.58 -2.07
CA ALA A 98 5.81 16.77 -2.06
C ALA A 98 5.64 17.65 -3.31
N LYS A 99 5.49 17.05 -4.49
CA LYS A 99 5.21 17.79 -5.74
C LYS A 99 3.86 18.52 -5.71
N LYS A 100 2.93 18.07 -4.87
CA LYS A 100 1.61 18.67 -4.65
C LYS A 100 1.55 19.59 -3.43
N GLY A 101 2.69 19.86 -2.78
CA GLY A 101 2.76 20.74 -1.61
C GLY A 101 2.47 20.05 -0.26
N TYR A 102 2.27 18.73 -0.25
CA TYR A 102 2.06 17.97 0.98
C TYR A 102 3.39 17.46 1.55
N VAL A 103 3.58 17.64 2.86
CA VAL A 103 4.72 17.09 3.59
C VAL A 103 4.25 15.86 4.37
N LEU A 104 4.61 14.67 3.87
CA LEU A 104 4.38 13.41 4.58
C LEU A 104 5.59 13.08 5.48
N PRO A 105 5.38 12.78 6.79
CA PRO A 105 6.46 12.45 7.70
C PRO A 105 7.22 11.17 7.29
N ASP A 106 8.48 11.05 7.73
CA ASP A 106 9.40 9.95 7.39
C ASP A 106 8.94 8.55 7.85
N GLY A 107 7.86 8.47 8.62
CA GLY A 107 7.23 7.24 9.09
C GLY A 107 6.34 6.51 8.07
N LEU A 108 6.12 7.05 6.87
CA LEU A 108 5.25 6.46 5.84
C LEU A 108 5.56 4.98 5.55
N THR A 109 6.85 4.66 5.46
CA THR A 109 7.36 3.30 5.19
C THR A 109 7.18 2.35 6.37
N GLN A 110 6.89 2.86 7.57
CA GLN A 110 6.61 2.08 8.78
C GLN A 110 5.10 1.96 8.99
N PHE A 111 4.37 3.01 8.60
CA PHE A 111 2.92 3.08 8.57
C PHE A 111 2.31 2.07 7.60
N LEU A 112 2.84 1.90 6.39
CA LEU A 112 2.30 0.95 5.40
C LEU A 112 2.32 -0.52 5.87
N PHE A 113 3.31 -0.91 6.66
CA PHE A 113 3.36 -2.26 7.25
C PHE A 113 2.51 -2.36 8.53
N THR A 114 2.13 -1.23 9.13
CA THR A 114 1.22 -1.13 10.27
C THR A 114 -0.24 -1.04 9.82
N ALA A 115 -0.51 -0.56 8.60
CA ALA A 115 -1.84 -0.41 8.01
C ALA A 115 -2.37 -1.70 7.34
N MET A 116 -1.53 -2.73 7.20
CA MET A 116 -1.97 -4.10 6.88
C MET A 116 -2.41 -4.89 8.13
N LYS A 117 -2.63 -4.19 9.26
CA LYS A 117 -3.26 -4.68 10.49
C LYS A 117 -4.78 -4.77 10.34
#